data_AF-A0A536SRC8-F1
#
_entry.id   AF-A0A536SRC8-F1
#
_cell.length_a   1.000
_cell.length_b   1.000
_cell.length_c   1.000
_cell.angle_alpha   90.00
_cell.angle_beta   90.00
_cell.angle_gamma   90.00
#
_symmetry.space_group_name_H-M   'P 1'
#
loop_
_entity.id
_entity.type
_entity.pdbx_description
1 polymer ?
#
loop_
_entity_poly.entity_id
_entity_poly.type
_entity_poly.pdbx_seq_one_letter_code
_entity_poly.pdbx_strand_id
1 'polypeptide(L)' 'MARLVKRFRNKPSAVTVGGESQYICGCGLSGNLPFCDGTHKLTQGEEAQKLYWYDEGAKRHSAADSHPGIRDDKLTKDA' A
#
# COMPACT_ATOMS: atom_id res chain seq x y z
N MET A 1 -11.72 14.90 -4.45
CA MET A 1 -12.44 13.69 -4.92
C MET A 1 -11.63 12.47 -4.53
N ALA A 2 -12.23 11.47 -3.90
CA ALA A 2 -11.57 10.23 -3.51
C ALA A 2 -11.87 9.09 -4.51
N ARG A 3 -11.00 8.08 -4.57
CA ARG A 3 -11.14 6.89 -5.42
C ARG A 3 -10.74 5.66 -4.62
N LEU A 4 -11.35 4.51 -4.90
CA LEU A 4 -10.93 3.22 -4.35
C LEU A 4 -9.99 2.50 -5.34
N VAL A 5 -8.84 2.03 -4.85
CA VAL A 5 -7.87 1.21 -5.61
C VAL A 5 -7.36 0.12 -4.67
N LYS A 6 -7.37 -1.14 -5.11
CA LYS A 6 -6.82 -2.24 -4.32
C LYS A 6 -5.30 -2.19 -4.32
N ARG A 7 -4.72 -2.17 -3.12
CA ARG A 7 -3.27 -2.21 -2.92
C ARG A 7 -2.87 -3.60 -2.42
N PHE A 8 -1.90 -4.19 -3.09
CA PHE A 8 -1.29 -5.47 -2.75
C PHE A 8 0.17 -5.31 -2.31
N ARG A 9 0.84 -4.25 -2.75
CA ARG A 9 2.16 -3.90 -2.21
C ARG A 9 1.98 -3.39 -0.78
N ASN A 10 2.76 -3.95 0.14
CA ASN A 10 2.68 -3.63 1.57
C ASN A 10 4.06 -3.27 2.16
N LYS A 11 5.06 -3.04 1.29
CA LYS A 11 6.43 -2.70 1.68
C LYS A 11 7.02 -1.66 0.74
N PRO A 12 7.98 -0.84 1.20
CA PRO A 12 8.63 0.12 0.35
C PRO A 12 9.56 -0.54 -0.68
N SER A 13 9.79 0.15 -1.79
CA SER A 13 10.77 -0.22 -2.81
C SER A 13 11.99 0.71 -2.70
N ALA A 14 13.19 0.13 -2.67
CA ALA A 14 14.42 0.91 -2.70
C ALA A 14 14.72 1.39 -4.13
N VAL A 15 15.06 2.67 -4.26
CA VAL A 15 15.44 3.32 -5.52
C VAL A 15 16.72 4.10 -5.26
N THR A 16 17.77 3.84 -6.04
CA THR A 16 19.04 4.56 -5.92
C THR A 16 19.08 5.70 -6.94
N VAL A 17 19.32 6.93 -6.47
CA VAL A 17 19.46 8.13 -7.31
C VAL A 17 20.75 8.82 -6.91
N GLY A 18 21.69 8.98 -7.85
CA GLY A 18 22.96 9.66 -7.58
C GLY A 18 23.85 9.01 -6.51
N GLY A 19 23.68 7.71 -6.25
CA GLY A 19 24.40 6.97 -5.21
C GLY A 19 23.72 6.94 -3.84
N GLU A 20 22.63 7.69 -3.65
CA GLU A 20 21.82 7.65 -2.43
C GLU A 20 20.61 6.75 -2.60
N SER A 21 20.28 5.97 -1.57
CA SER A 21 19.12 5.09 -1.57
C SER A 21 17.92 5.78 -0.95
N GLN A 22 16.84 5.88 -1.72
CA GLN A 22 15.54 6.36 -1.28
C GLN A 22 14.54 5.21 -1.22
N TYR A 23 13.58 5.29 -0.29
CA TYR A 23 12.54 4.28 -0.13
C TYR A 23 11.18 4.84 -0.54
N ILE A 24 10.60 4.27 -1.59
CA ILE A 24 9.30 4.67 -2.12
C ILE A 24 8.20 3.85 -1.50
N CYS A 25 7.15 4.51 -1.01
CA CYS A 25 6.01 3.87 -0.37
C CYS A 25 5.28 2.91 -1.32
N GLY A 26 5.12 1.66 -0.88
CA GLY A 26 4.27 0.67 -1.54
C GLY A 26 2.91 0.48 -0.88
N CYS A 27 2.81 0.70 0.44
CA CYS A 27 1.59 0.38 1.21
C CYS A 27 0.46 1.40 1.06
N GLY A 28 0.75 2.63 0.63
CA GLY A 28 -0.24 3.70 0.44
C GLY A 28 -0.70 4.40 1.73
N LEU A 29 -0.13 4.07 2.89
CA LEU A 29 -0.49 4.65 4.19
C LEU A 29 0.48 5.75 4.69
N SER A 30 1.54 6.05 3.94
CA SER A 30 2.51 7.05 4.38
C SER A 30 1.88 8.44 4.44
N GLY A 31 2.19 9.20 5.50
CA GLY A 31 1.92 10.64 5.58
C GLY A 31 2.92 11.48 4.78
N ASN A 32 4.00 10.89 4.27
CA ASN A 32 5.05 11.54 3.50
C ASN A 32 5.18 10.98 2.07
N LEU A 33 4.04 10.65 1.44
CA LEU A 33 4.02 10.15 0.07
C LEU A 33 4.73 11.13 -0.89
N PRO A 34 5.55 10.64 -1.85
CA PRO A 34 5.69 9.24 -2.28
C PRO A 34 6.69 8.41 -1.45
N PHE A 35 7.34 9.01 -0.45
CA PHE A 35 8.39 8.37 0.32
C PHE A 35 7.83 7.48 1.43
N CYS A 36 8.64 6.54 1.89
CA CYS A 36 8.32 5.69 3.02
C CYS A 36 8.68 6.36 4.35
N ASP A 37 7.73 6.45 5.27
CA ASP A 37 7.92 6.94 6.65
C ASP A 37 7.88 5.83 7.71
N GLY A 38 7.77 4.56 7.29
CA GLY A 38 7.68 3.41 8.19
C GLY A 38 6.26 2.97 8.54
N THR A 39 5.21 3.68 8.11
CA THR A 39 3.80 3.33 8.36
C THR A 39 3.40 1.96 7.78
N HIS A 40 4.15 1.45 6.81
CA HIS A 40 3.99 0.09 6.28
C HIS A 40 4.10 -1.02 7.36
N LYS A 41 4.62 -0.72 8.56
CA LYS A 41 4.59 -1.69 9.67
C LYS A 41 3.16 -2.05 10.10
N LEU A 42 2.18 -1.17 9.90
CA LEU A 42 0.77 -1.43 10.20
C LEU A 42 0.17 -2.56 9.34
N THR A 43 0.72 -2.77 8.14
CA THR A 43 0.28 -3.80 7.20
C THR A 43 0.89 -5.17 7.48
N GLN A 44 1.68 -5.33 8.56
CA GLN A 44 2.23 -6.62 8.94
C GLN A 44 1.15 -7.56 9.49
N GLY A 45 1.18 -8.82 9.06
CA GLY A 45 0.17 -9.81 9.45
C GLY A 45 -1.17 -9.67 8.72
N GLU A 46 -1.23 -8.91 7.63
CA GLU A 46 -2.34 -8.98 6.70
C GLU A 46 -2.40 -10.39 6.06
N GLU A 47 -3.61 -10.94 6.01
CA GLU A 47 -3.89 -12.23 5.43
C GLU A 47 -4.08 -12.10 3.91
N ALA A 48 -3.65 -13.11 3.16
CA ALA A 48 -3.92 -13.15 1.73
C ALA A 48 -5.44 -13.11 1.46
N GLN A 49 -5.83 -12.42 0.40
CA GLN A 49 -7.23 -12.31 -0.07
C GLN A 49 -8.21 -11.59 0.87
N LYS A 50 -7.75 -11.04 2.00
CA LYS A 50 -8.55 -10.20 2.88
C LYS A 50 -8.27 -8.73 2.59
N LEU A 51 -9.33 -7.91 2.57
CA LEU A 51 -9.18 -6.47 2.45
C LEU A 51 -9.08 -5.86 3.84
N TYR A 52 -8.21 -4.85 3.95
CA TYR A 52 -8.02 -4.07 5.15
C TYR A 52 -8.14 -2.59 4.83
N TRP A 53 -8.65 -1.83 5.79
CA TRP A 53 -8.58 -0.37 5.78
C TRP A 53 -8.12 0.12 7.16
N TYR A 54 -7.66 1.36 7.19
CA TYR A 54 -7.03 1.97 8.36
C TYR A 54 -7.76 3.28 8.67
N ASP A 55 -8.17 3.46 9.92
CA ASP A 55 -8.78 4.72 10.36
C ASP A 55 -7.73 5.77 10.76
N GLU A 56 -8.20 6.95 11.15
CA GLU A 56 -7.35 8.07 11.58
C GLU A 56 -6.47 7.73 12.80
N GLY A 57 -6.89 6.76 13.62
CA GLY A 57 -6.13 6.26 14.77
C GLY A 57 -5.14 5.14 14.40
N ALA A 58 -4.87 4.92 13.11
CA ALA A 58 -4.05 3.82 12.61
C ALA A 58 -4.58 2.42 13.00
N LYS A 59 -5.84 2.32 13.42
CA LYS A 59 -6.46 1.04 13.76
C LYS A 59 -6.85 0.34 12.46
N ARG A 60 -6.45 -0.92 12.37
CA ARG A 60 -6.74 -1.81 11.23
C ARG A 60 -8.13 -2.42 11.37
N HIS A 61 -8.88 -2.40 10.29
CA HIS A 61 -10.20 -3.02 10.16
C HIS A 61 -10.22 -3.96 8.95
N SER A 62 -10.91 -5.09 9.06
CA SER A 62 -11.15 -5.95 7.89
C SER A 62 -12.37 -5.46 7.09
N ALA A 63 -12.32 -5.65 5.78
CA ALA A 63 -13.43 -5.38 4.88
C ALA A 63 -13.69 -6.59 3.97
N ALA A 64 -14.95 -6.77 3.58
CA ALA A 64 -15.31 -7.71 2.53
C ALA A 64 -14.92 -7.13 1.15
N ASP A 65 -14.54 -8.00 0.23
CA ASP A 65 -14.36 -7.60 -1.17
C ASP A 65 -15.71 -7.54 -1.89
N SER A 66 -16.26 -6.34 -2.01
CA SER A 66 -17.55 -6.07 -2.65
C SER A 66 -17.44 -5.39 -4.02
N HIS A 67 -16.22 -5.26 -4.57
CA HIS A 67 -15.97 -4.48 -5.78
C HIS A 67 -15.36 -5.37 -6.89
N PRO A 68 -16.19 -6.10 -7.66
CA PRO A 68 -15.71 -6.92 -8.76
C PRO A 68 -15.08 -6.03 -9.85
N GLY A 69 -13.90 -6.43 -10.35
CA GLY A 69 -13.18 -5.70 -11.41
C GLY A 69 -12.55 -4.37 -10.98
N ILE A 70 -12.52 -4.04 -9.68
CA ILE A 70 -11.82 -2.84 -9.19
C ILE A 70 -10.33 -2.89 -9.56
N ARG A 71 -9.80 -1.74 -9.99
CA ARG A 71 -8.38 -1.58 -10.30
C ARG A 71 -7.51 -1.94 -9.11
N ASP A 72 -6.45 -2.69 -9.38
CA ASP A 72 -5.44 -3.02 -8.40
C ASP A 72 -4.01 -2.67 -8.86
N ASP A 73 -3.06 -2.79 -7.93
CA ASP A 73 -1.64 -2.53 -8.17
C ASP A 73 -0.75 -3.79 -8.17
N LYS A 74 -1.33 -4.99 -8.34
CA LYS A 74 -0.51 -6.14 -8.76
C LYS A 74 0.09 -5.74 -10.10
N LEU A 75 1.42 -5.65 -10.12
CA LEU A 75 2.21 -5.35 -11.30
C LEU A 75 1.53 -5.99 -12.52
N THR A 76 1.09 -5.14 -13.45
CA THR A 76 0.81 -5.56 -14.82
C THR A 76 2.05 -6.36 -15.22
N LYS A 77 1.92 -7.69 -15.33
CA LYS A 77 3.05 -8.59 -15.55
C LYS A 77 3.78 -8.33 -16.87
N ASP A 78 3.30 -7.39 -17.68
CA ASP A 78 3.74 -7.16 -19.04
C ASP A 78 3.80 -5.65 -19.36
N ALA A 79 4.78 -4.94 -18.80
CA ALA A 79 5.23 -3.64 -19.32
C ALA A 79 6.73 -3.45 -19.08
#